data_AF-A0A383SA17-F1
#
_entry.id   AF-A0A383SA17-F1
#
_cell.length_a   1.000
_cell.length_b   1.000
_cell.length_c   1.000
_cell.angle_alpha   90.00
_cell.angle_beta   90.00
_cell.angle_gamma   90.00
#
_symmetry.space_group_name_H-M   'P 1'
#
loop_
_entity.id
_entity.type
_entity.pdbx_description
1 polymer ?
#
loop_
_entity_poly.entity_id
_entity_poly.type
_entity_poly.pdbx_seq_one_letter_code
_entity_poly.pdbx_strand_id
1 'polypeptide(L)'
;MVLAVVLLACGAVTILVARPARGGQGAVDQGRATDTGLVHLDRSALRGEDEDDRRHGIDADQVPTLGALVAWIEQNHYLPPTTEGHWELRHRGRRAARIDCRPEAFTARLLLPAEHPTAPGSHWSIRYEKR
;
A
#
# COMPACT_ATOMS: atom_id res chain seq x y z
N MET A 1 13.94 2.51 -39.11
CA MET A 1 12.74 2.55 -38.23
C MET A 1 12.40 1.11 -37.91
N VAL A 2 12.60 0.69 -36.65
CA VAL A 2 12.36 -0.70 -36.23
C VAL A 2 10.91 -0.80 -35.80
N LEU A 3 10.14 -1.60 -36.54
CA LEU A 3 8.71 -1.86 -36.35
C LEU A 3 8.55 -3.00 -35.35
N ALA A 4 7.81 -2.74 -34.27
CA ALA A 4 7.37 -3.74 -33.30
C ALA A 4 6.20 -4.57 -33.88
N VAL A 5 6.22 -5.89 -33.67
CA VAL A 5 5.00 -6.72 -33.63
C VAL A 5 5.18 -7.84 -32.60
N VAL A 6 4.31 -7.81 -31.60
CA VAL A 6 4.06 -8.84 -30.59
C VAL A 6 3.21 -9.96 -31.21
N LEU A 7 3.53 -11.23 -30.96
CA LEU A 7 2.56 -12.32 -31.10
C LEU A 7 2.71 -13.37 -29.99
N LEU A 8 1.64 -13.43 -29.19
CA LEU A 8 1.25 -14.45 -28.22
C LEU A 8 1.13 -15.83 -28.88
N ALA A 9 1.58 -16.90 -28.21
CA ALA A 9 1.08 -18.24 -28.50
C ALA A 9 1.04 -19.12 -27.24
N CYS A 10 -0.17 -19.60 -26.96
CA CYS A 10 -0.58 -20.47 -25.87
C CYS A 10 0.14 -21.83 -25.84
N GLY A 11 0.38 -22.31 -24.62
CA GLY A 11 -0.11 -23.61 -24.16
C GLY A 11 0.57 -24.89 -24.67
N ALA A 12 1.32 -25.54 -23.79
CA ALA A 12 1.31 -27.00 -23.68
C ALA A 12 1.65 -27.40 -22.24
N VAL A 13 0.61 -27.61 -21.43
CA VAL A 13 0.72 -28.28 -20.13
C VAL A 13 1.15 -29.72 -20.38
N THR A 14 2.35 -30.07 -19.91
CA THR A 14 2.81 -31.47 -19.92
C THR A 14 2.74 -31.98 -18.49
N ILE A 15 1.61 -32.59 -18.11
CA ILE A 15 1.53 -33.36 -16.87
C ILE A 15 2.18 -34.71 -17.17
N LEU A 16 3.42 -34.88 -16.73
CA LEU A 16 4.03 -36.20 -16.61
C LEU A 16 4.25 -36.50 -15.13
N VAL A 17 3.28 -37.23 -14.55
CA VAL A 17 3.42 -37.83 -13.23
C VAL A 17 4.41 -38.99 -13.33
N ALA A 18 5.61 -38.79 -12.81
CA ALA A 18 6.52 -39.87 -12.46
C ALA A 18 7.01 -39.64 -11.03
N ARG A 19 6.56 -40.51 -10.14
CA ARG A 19 6.93 -40.51 -8.72
C ARG A 19 8.25 -41.29 -8.56
N PRO A 20 9.27 -40.71 -7.92
CA PRO A 20 10.17 -41.51 -7.11
C PRO A 20 10.14 -41.07 -5.64
N ALA A 21 10.35 -42.05 -4.79
CA ALA A 21 10.35 -41.96 -3.35
C ALA A 21 11.62 -41.31 -2.80
N ARG A 22 11.48 -40.73 -1.60
CA ARG A 22 12.51 -40.41 -0.59
C ARG A 22 13.61 -39.43 -0.98
N GLY A 23 13.59 -38.28 -0.30
CA GLY A 23 14.82 -37.61 0.10
C GLY A 23 14.77 -36.10 -0.03
N GLY A 24 14.35 -35.42 1.04
CA GLY A 24 14.79 -34.05 1.34
C GLY A 24 14.25 -32.92 0.46
N GLN A 25 14.36 -31.73 1.03
CA GLN A 25 14.24 -30.42 0.39
C GLN A 25 12.82 -29.95 0.07
N GLY A 26 12.28 -29.21 1.05
CA GLY A 26 11.71 -27.90 0.78
C GLY A 26 10.45 -27.92 -0.06
N ALA A 27 9.32 -28.13 0.61
CA ALA A 27 8.10 -27.45 0.20
C ALA A 27 8.43 -25.95 0.19
N VAL A 28 8.76 -25.44 -1.00
CA VAL A 28 8.83 -24.01 -1.26
C VAL A 28 7.41 -23.50 -1.14
N ASP A 29 7.17 -22.96 0.05
CA ASP A 29 6.13 -22.03 0.43
C ASP A 29 6.02 -20.91 -0.61
N GLN A 30 5.35 -21.17 -1.74
CA GLN A 30 4.94 -20.17 -2.73
C GLN A 30 3.73 -19.37 -2.22
N GLY A 31 3.79 -18.93 -0.96
CA GLY A 31 2.78 -18.08 -0.33
C GLY A 31 3.38 -16.88 0.42
N ARG A 32 4.70 -16.80 0.52
CA ARG A 32 5.40 -15.74 1.27
C ARG A 32 6.50 -15.09 0.43
N ALA A 33 6.15 -14.63 -0.76
CA ALA A 33 6.82 -13.44 -1.28
C ALA A 33 6.46 -12.32 -0.30
N THR A 34 7.33 -12.14 0.69
CA THR A 34 7.20 -11.04 1.65
C THR A 34 7.10 -9.80 0.78
N ASP A 35 6.04 -9.03 0.97
CA ASP A 35 5.66 -7.87 0.17
C ASP A 35 6.65 -6.71 0.39
N THR A 36 7.95 -7.00 0.21
CA THR A 36 9.07 -6.17 0.61
C THR A 36 9.24 -4.97 -0.29
N GLY A 37 8.50 -4.88 -1.40
CA GLY A 37 8.49 -3.73 -2.30
C GLY A 37 7.41 -2.70 -1.97
N LEU A 38 6.46 -3.03 -1.08
CA LEU A 38 5.31 -2.17 -0.82
C LEU A 38 5.46 -1.36 0.45
N VAL A 39 4.89 -0.17 0.43
CA VAL A 39 4.51 0.60 1.62
C VAL A 39 3.06 0.25 1.92
N HIS A 40 2.80 -0.28 3.11
CA HIS A 40 1.45 -0.60 3.54
C HIS A 40 0.81 0.61 4.21
N LEU A 41 -0.37 1.00 3.73
CA LEU A 41 -1.18 2.06 4.28
C LEU A 41 -2.51 1.48 4.77
N ASP A 42 -2.82 1.68 6.04
CA ASP A 42 -4.05 1.23 6.67
C ASP A 42 -4.84 2.43 7.20
N ARG A 43 -6.16 2.46 7.03
CA ARG A 43 -7.03 3.49 7.59
C ARG A 43 -8.00 2.91 8.62
N SER A 44 -8.30 3.69 9.66
CA SER A 44 -9.23 3.27 10.71
C SER A 44 -10.60 2.90 10.14
N ALA A 45 -11.24 1.87 10.73
CA ALA A 45 -12.57 1.41 10.34
C ALA A 45 -13.59 2.53 10.32
N LEU A 46 -14.07 2.87 9.13
CA LEU A 46 -15.28 3.63 8.96
C LEU A 46 -16.48 2.68 9.02
N ARG A 47 -17.63 3.20 9.43
CA ARG A 47 -18.85 2.38 9.48
C ARG A 47 -19.21 1.93 8.07
N GLY A 48 -19.26 0.61 7.86
CA GLY A 48 -19.68 0.00 6.60
C GLY A 48 -18.54 -0.33 5.63
N GLU A 49 -17.27 -0.18 6.03
CA GLU A 49 -16.12 -0.66 5.25
C GLU A 49 -15.61 -2.00 5.78
N ASP A 50 -15.29 -2.93 4.89
CA ASP A 50 -14.67 -4.21 5.24
C ASP A 50 -13.18 -4.03 5.55
N GLU A 51 -12.50 -5.06 6.08
CA GLU A 51 -11.06 -4.95 6.42
C GLU A 51 -10.16 -4.77 5.21
N ASP A 52 -10.52 -5.36 4.08
CA ASP A 52 -9.74 -5.28 2.85
C ASP A 52 -9.84 -3.88 2.20
N ASP A 53 -10.96 -3.18 2.35
CA ASP A 53 -11.17 -1.81 1.83
C ASP A 53 -10.33 -0.74 2.55
N ARG A 54 -9.68 -1.14 3.64
CA ARG A 54 -8.94 -0.24 4.54
C ARG A 54 -7.45 -0.39 4.44
N ARG A 55 -6.95 -1.50 3.88
CA ARG A 55 -5.53 -1.76 3.70
C ARG A 55 -5.16 -1.60 2.24
N HIS A 56 -4.12 -0.84 1.97
CA HIS A 56 -3.60 -0.65 0.63
C HIS A 56 -2.08 -0.84 0.62
N GLY A 57 -1.59 -1.65 -0.31
CA GLY A 57 -0.17 -1.74 -0.62
C GLY A 57 0.15 -0.79 -1.77
N ILE A 58 1.11 0.11 -1.55
CA ILE A 58 1.56 1.08 -2.55
C ILE A 58 3.00 0.72 -2.93
N ASP A 59 3.34 0.68 -4.21
CA ASP A 59 4.73 0.50 -4.63
C ASP A 59 5.61 1.59 -3.98
N ALA A 60 6.66 1.18 -3.26
CA ALA A 60 7.50 2.12 -2.51
C ALA A 60 8.16 3.18 -3.41
N ASP A 61 8.40 2.86 -4.67
CA ASP A 61 8.97 3.78 -5.66
C ASP A 61 8.00 4.91 -6.06
N GLN A 62 6.68 4.69 -5.93
CA GLN A 62 5.66 5.72 -6.17
C GLN A 62 5.58 6.71 -4.99
N VAL A 63 5.88 6.23 -3.79
CA VAL A 63 5.83 6.99 -2.54
C VAL A 63 7.15 6.86 -1.80
N PRO A 64 8.26 7.43 -2.29
CA PRO A 64 9.58 7.28 -1.66
C PRO A 64 9.75 8.09 -0.38
N THR A 65 8.88 9.07 -0.15
CA THR A 65 8.92 9.97 1.02
C THR A 65 7.53 10.19 1.62
N LEU A 66 7.49 10.70 2.86
CA LEU A 66 6.25 11.10 3.53
C LEU A 66 5.46 12.13 2.72
N GLY A 67 6.15 13.11 2.12
CA GLY A 67 5.51 14.09 1.25
C GLY A 67 4.83 13.44 0.04
N ALA A 68 5.51 12.49 -0.60
CA ALA A 68 4.95 11.73 -1.72
C ALA A 68 3.77 10.84 -1.29
N LEU A 69 3.85 10.21 -0.11
CA LEU A 69 2.75 9.42 0.46
C LEU A 69 1.52 10.29 0.73
N VAL A 70 1.69 11.48 1.29
CA VAL A 70 0.59 12.42 1.51
C VAL A 70 -0.02 12.91 0.20
N ALA A 71 0.81 13.20 -0.81
CA ALA A 71 0.35 13.57 -2.14
C ALA A 71 -0.42 12.40 -2.81
N TRP A 72 0.04 11.17 -2.65
CA TRP A 72 -0.66 9.99 -3.13
C TRP A 72 -2.03 9.83 -2.46
N ILE A 73 -2.12 10.04 -1.15
CA ILE A 73 -3.38 10.00 -0.39
C ILE A 73 -4.40 11.00 -0.96
N GLU A 74 -3.95 12.21 -1.28
CA GLU A 74 -4.78 13.25 -1.90
C GLU A 74 -5.24 12.85 -3.30
N GLN A 75 -4.30 12.49 -4.18
CA GLN A 75 -4.56 12.17 -5.58
C GLN A 75 -5.50 10.97 -5.77
N ASN A 76 -5.45 10.00 -4.86
CA ASN A 76 -6.25 8.79 -4.93
C ASN A 76 -7.56 8.89 -4.14
N HIS A 77 -7.88 10.06 -3.57
CA HIS A 77 -9.06 10.27 -2.72
C HIS A 77 -9.20 9.19 -1.63
N TYR A 78 -8.06 8.75 -1.07
CA TYR A 78 -8.01 7.59 -0.19
C TYR A 78 -8.72 7.82 1.15
N LEU A 79 -8.85 9.09 1.57
CA LEU A 79 -9.55 9.48 2.78
C LEU A 79 -10.89 10.12 2.43
N PRO A 80 -12.00 9.70 3.07
CA PRO A 80 -13.26 10.37 2.88
C PRO A 80 -13.26 11.74 3.56
N PRO A 81 -14.10 12.68 3.06
CA PRO A 81 -14.29 13.98 3.66
C PRO A 81 -14.78 13.89 5.11
N THR A 82 -14.32 14.84 5.91
CA THR A 82 -14.62 14.97 7.34
C THR A 82 -15.18 16.36 7.64
N THR A 83 -16.17 16.43 8.52
CA THR A 83 -16.82 17.69 8.94
C THR A 83 -16.44 18.12 10.35
N GLU A 84 -16.17 17.17 11.27
CA GLU A 84 -15.98 17.43 12.71
C GLU A 84 -14.60 16.98 13.24
N GLY A 85 -13.62 16.72 12.36
CA GLY A 85 -12.38 16.08 12.76
C GLY A 85 -11.24 16.25 11.78
N HIS A 86 -10.18 15.48 12.01
CA HIS A 86 -9.04 15.36 11.11
C HIS A 86 -8.54 13.93 11.09
N TRP A 87 -7.76 13.60 10.07
CA TRP A 87 -7.05 12.35 9.95
C TRP A 87 -5.62 12.50 10.46
N GLU A 88 -5.14 11.52 11.20
CA GLU A 88 -3.75 11.46 11.63
C GLU A 88 -3.02 10.32 10.92
N LEU A 89 -2.04 10.67 10.09
CA LEU A 89 -1.10 9.71 9.52
C LEU A 89 0.01 9.42 10.54
N ARG A 90 0.27 8.14 10.78
CA ARG A 90 1.19 7.67 11.82
C ARG A 90 2.11 6.58 11.29
N HIS A 91 3.34 6.58 11.79
CA HIS A 91 4.33 5.54 11.53
C HIS A 91 4.86 5.03 12.85
N ARG A 92 4.80 3.70 13.08
CA ARG A 92 5.24 3.05 14.32
C ARG A 92 4.68 3.74 15.58
N GLY A 93 3.39 4.10 15.55
CA GLY A 93 2.70 4.76 16.65
C GLY A 93 3.01 6.25 16.83
N ARG A 94 3.92 6.84 16.06
CA ARG A 94 4.24 8.28 16.10
C ARG A 94 3.44 9.04 15.05
N ARG A 95 2.91 10.22 15.41
CA ARG A 95 2.22 11.11 14.47
C ARG A 95 3.23 11.65 13.45
N ALA A 96 2.91 11.54 12.17
CA ALA A 96 3.75 11.96 11.06
C ALA A 96 3.13 13.10 10.25
N ALA A 97 1.82 13.09 10.08
CA ALA A 97 1.08 14.21 9.50
C ALA A 97 -0.33 14.29 10.08
N ARG A 98 -0.88 15.50 10.06
CA ARG A 98 -2.30 15.78 10.28
C ARG A 98 -2.91 16.18 8.94
N ILE A 99 -4.02 15.56 8.57
CA ILE A 99 -4.71 15.79 7.30
C ILE A 99 -6.13 16.24 7.61
N ASP A 100 -6.47 17.47 7.27
CA ASP A 100 -7.84 17.96 7.30
C ASP A 100 -8.40 17.80 5.86
N CYS A 101 -9.24 16.77 5.66
CA CYS A 101 -9.91 16.48 4.40
C CYS A 101 -11.36 16.97 4.48
N ARG A 102 -11.67 18.07 3.81
CA ARG A 102 -13.01 18.67 3.71
C ARG A 102 -13.59 18.39 2.31
N PRO A 103 -14.92 18.48 2.12
CA PRO A 103 -15.55 18.22 0.82
C PRO A 103 -14.93 18.99 -0.36
N GLU A 104 -14.40 20.18 -0.12
CA GLU A 104 -13.82 21.06 -1.16
C GLU A 104 -12.31 21.27 -1.02
N ALA A 105 -11.66 20.72 0.01
CA ALA A 105 -10.26 21.03 0.28
C ALA A 105 -9.54 19.87 0.97
N PHE A 106 -8.35 19.57 0.49
CA PHE A 106 -7.38 18.72 1.17
C PHE A 106 -6.26 19.58 1.71
N THR A 107 -5.98 19.49 3.01
CA THR A 107 -4.86 20.18 3.62
C THR A 107 -4.09 19.23 4.53
N ALA A 108 -2.77 19.23 4.39
CA ALA A 108 -1.89 18.39 5.21
C ALA A 108 -0.84 19.24 5.92
N ARG A 109 -0.70 19.02 7.23
CA ARG A 109 0.38 19.55 8.05
C ARG A 109 1.31 18.40 8.42
N LEU A 110 2.52 18.44 7.86
CA LEU A 110 3.56 17.47 8.19
C LEU A 110 4.14 17.76 9.59
N LEU A 111 4.31 16.71 10.38
CA LEU A 111 4.89 16.73 11.72
C LEU A 111 6.30 16.12 11.72
N LEU A 112 6.60 15.28 10.73
CA LEU A 112 7.94 14.87 10.35
C LEU A 112 8.34 15.59 9.05
N PRO A 113 9.65 15.66 8.72
CA PRO A 113 10.09 16.25 7.46
C PRO A 113 9.47 15.55 6.24
N ALA A 114 9.23 16.30 5.17
CA ALA A 114 8.60 15.77 3.95
C ALA A 114 9.47 14.67 3.31
N GLU A 115 10.79 14.82 3.41
CA GLU A 115 11.81 13.88 2.97
C GLU A 115 11.96 12.63 3.87
N HIS A 116 11.15 12.50 4.93
CA HIS A 116 11.19 11.31 5.78
C HIS A 116 10.88 10.05 4.94
N PRO A 117 11.76 9.03 4.95
CA PRO A 117 11.64 7.91 4.04
C PRO A 117 10.47 6.99 4.42
N THR A 118 9.73 6.56 3.41
CA THR A 118 8.67 5.54 3.45
C THR A 118 9.28 4.25 2.92
N ALA A 119 10.12 3.62 3.74
CA ALA A 119 10.90 2.46 3.32
C ALA A 119 9.99 1.29 2.86
N PRO A 120 10.45 0.47 1.91
CA PRO A 120 9.74 -0.75 1.54
C PRO A 120 9.51 -1.66 2.77
N GLY A 121 8.33 -2.27 2.85
CA GLY A 121 7.84 -3.02 4.01
C GLY A 121 7.42 -2.15 5.20
N SER A 122 7.44 -0.82 5.09
CA SER A 122 6.94 0.06 6.16
C SER A 122 5.42 0.02 6.25
N HIS A 123 4.91 0.19 7.47
CA HIS A 123 3.48 0.20 7.76
C HIS A 123 3.06 1.54 8.33
N TRP A 124 2.14 2.19 7.64
CA TRP A 124 1.57 3.48 7.97
C TRP A 124 0.10 3.31 8.30
N SER A 125 -0.35 3.96 9.35
CA SER A 125 -1.74 3.91 9.79
C SER A 125 -2.33 5.31 9.79
N ILE A 126 -3.56 5.45 9.32
CA ILE A 126 -4.34 6.67 9.35
C ILE A 126 -5.51 6.48 10.31
N ARG A 127 -5.68 7.40 11.24
CA ARG A 127 -6.76 7.35 12.24
C ARG A 127 -7.58 8.62 12.23
N TYR A 128 -8.90 8.49 12.26
CA TYR A 128 -9.79 9.64 12.47
C TYR A 128 -9.75 10.10 13.93
N GLU A 129 -9.56 11.40 14.13
CA GLU A 129 -9.63 12.05 15.43
C GLU A 129 -10.74 13.12 15.39
N LYS A 130 -11.70 12.98 16.30
CA LYS A 130 -12.74 14.00 16.50
C LYS A 130 -12.13 15.21 17.22
N ARG A 131 -12.54 16.42 16.81
CA ARG A 131 -12.14 17.66 17.50
C ARG A 131 -12.78 17.80 18.88
#